data_AF-A0A2K3JY88-F1
#
_entry.id   AF-A0A2K3JY88-F1
#
_cell.length_a   1.000
_cell.length_b   1.000
_cell.length_c   1.000
_cell.angle_alpha   90.00
_cell.angle_beta   90.00
_cell.angle_gamma   90.00
#
_symmetry.space_group_name_H-M   'P 1'
#
loop_
_entity.id
_entity.type
_entity.pdbx_description
1 polymer ?
#
loop_
_entity_poly.entity_id
_entity_poly.type
_entity_poly.pdbx_seq_one_letter_code
_entity_poly.pdbx_strand_id
1 'polypeptide(L)'
;MAEDLFFNMIEKLIEKLIGKLGSKVVESWNMKVDLENLVEKMSEINAVVLDAEEQQSTNNHQVQLWLEKLKDALDDADDLLDDFNTEELRRKVMTDNKKAKKVRIFFSSSNQLLFSFKMVGKIKELGKRIEALNVDKRIFNFTNRTPEQRVFKQRETHSFVREEEVIGREEEKKELLE
;
A
#
# COMPACT_ATOMS: atom_id res chain seq x y z
N MET A 1 -14.32 4.54 10.51
CA MET A 1 -13.23 5.35 9.93
C MET A 1 -12.38 4.37 9.12
N ALA A 2 -12.71 4.23 7.83
CA ALA A 2 -12.19 3.18 6.94
C ALA A 2 -11.42 3.77 5.74
N GLU A 3 -11.15 5.09 5.78
CA GLU A 3 -10.64 5.90 4.67
C GLU A 3 -9.10 5.90 4.57
N ASP A 4 -8.42 4.96 5.21
CA ASP A 4 -6.96 5.06 5.40
C ASP A 4 -6.27 3.69 5.27
N LEU A 5 -6.94 2.69 4.72
CA LEU A 5 -6.41 1.32 4.67
C LEU A 5 -5.24 1.23 3.70
N PHE A 6 -5.39 1.79 2.50
CA PHE A 6 -4.33 1.75 1.49
C PHE A 6 -3.16 2.66 1.86
N PHE A 7 -3.43 3.86 2.38
CA PHE A 7 -2.40 4.79 2.84
C PHE A 7 -1.49 4.18 3.91
N ASN A 8 -2.08 3.64 4.99
CA ASN A 8 -1.32 2.99 6.06
C ASN A 8 -0.53 1.76 5.58
N MET A 9 -1.08 1.01 4.61
CA MET A 9 -0.39 -0.14 4.02
C MET A 9 0.83 0.29 3.20
N ILE A 10 0.68 1.32 2.36
CA ILE A 10 1.76 1.87 1.53
C ILE A 10 2.87 2.44 2.42
N GLU A 11 2.51 3.22 3.44
CA GLU A 11 3.48 3.81 4.38
C GLU A 11 4.32 2.72 5.06
N LYS A 12 3.67 1.68 5.58
CA LYS A 12 4.35 0.53 6.20
C LYS A 12 5.28 -0.20 5.22
N LEU A 13 4.87 -0.37 3.97
CA LEU A 13 5.72 -1.00 2.94
C LEU A 13 6.93 -0.12 2.61
N ILE A 14 6.75 1.19 2.48
CA ILE A 14 7.84 2.15 2.27
C ILE A 14 8.86 2.07 3.42
N GLU A 15 8.41 2.09 4.67
CA GLU A 15 9.30 1.96 5.83
C GLU A 15 10.12 0.67 5.79
N LYS A 16 9.48 -0.47 5.49
CA LYS A 16 10.15 -1.76 5.36
C LYS A 16 11.19 -1.74 4.23
N LEU A 17 10.87 -1.16 3.06
CA LEU A 17 11.76 -1.08 1.91
C LEU A 17 12.97 -0.18 2.20
N ILE A 18 12.76 0.97 2.86
CA ILE A 18 13.83 1.84 3.35
C ILE A 18 14.74 1.07 4.32
N GLY A 19 14.15 0.28 5.23
CA GLY A 19 14.90 -0.60 6.13
C GLY A 19 15.80 -1.60 5.40
N LYS A 20 15.41 -2.06 4.20
CA LYS A 20 16.22 -2.95 3.36
C LYS A 20 17.32 -2.24 2.58
N LEU A 21 17.24 -0.93 2.41
CA LEU A 21 18.21 -0.16 1.63
C LEU A 21 19.63 -0.23 2.23
N GLY A 22 19.74 -0.31 3.56
CA GLY A 22 21.01 -0.49 4.28
C GLY A 22 21.44 -1.95 4.42
N SER A 23 20.76 -2.91 3.79
CA SER A 23 21.12 -4.31 3.89
C SER A 23 22.36 -4.63 3.04
N LYS A 24 23.22 -5.51 3.57
CA LYS A 24 24.37 -6.05 2.81
C LYS A 24 23.93 -6.75 1.51
N VAL A 25 22.69 -7.22 1.45
CA VAL A 25 22.11 -7.89 0.27
C VAL A 25 21.95 -6.89 -0.88
N VAL A 26 21.32 -5.75 -0.62
CA VAL A 26 21.11 -4.66 -1.59
C VAL A 26 22.45 -4.07 -2.06
N GLU A 27 23.38 -3.84 -1.13
CA GLU A 27 24.73 -3.34 -1.44
C GLU A 27 25.52 -4.30 -2.35
N SER A 28 25.48 -5.60 -2.06
CA SER A 28 26.25 -6.62 -2.81
C SER A 28 25.87 -6.68 -4.29
N TRP A 29 24.67 -6.21 -4.64
CA TRP A 29 24.09 -6.40 -5.96
C TRP A 29 23.79 -5.09 -6.69
N ASN A 30 24.25 -3.96 -6.14
CA ASN A 30 24.05 -2.63 -6.71
C ASN A 30 22.57 -2.32 -7.01
N MET A 31 21.65 -2.87 -6.21
CA MET A 31 20.19 -2.67 -6.34
C MET A 31 19.70 -1.41 -5.66
N LYS A 32 20.60 -0.70 -4.96
CA LYS A 32 20.26 0.46 -4.14
C LYS A 32 19.48 1.51 -4.94
N VAL A 33 19.97 1.86 -6.13
CA VAL A 33 19.33 2.85 -7.00
C VAL A 33 17.94 2.39 -7.46
N ASP A 34 17.81 1.12 -7.88
CA ASP A 34 16.52 0.58 -8.32
C ASP A 34 15.49 0.57 -7.17
N LEU A 35 15.93 0.25 -5.94
CA LEU A 35 15.10 0.23 -4.74
C LEU A 35 14.74 1.65 -4.24
N GLU A 36 15.68 2.60 -4.30
CA GLU A 36 15.43 4.03 -4.01
C GLU A 36 14.35 4.59 -4.95
N ASN A 37 14.49 4.34 -6.26
CA ASN A 37 13.50 4.77 -7.26
C ASN A 37 12.12 4.15 -7.00
N LEU A 38 12.06 2.90 -6.54
CA LEU A 38 10.80 2.24 -6.18
C LEU A 38 10.14 2.93 -4.98
N VAL A 39 10.91 3.24 -3.93
CA VAL A 39 10.43 3.94 -2.73
C VAL A 39 9.89 5.33 -3.07
N GLU A 40 10.61 6.08 -3.92
CA GLU A 40 10.17 7.40 -4.38
C GLU A 40 8.81 7.31 -5.10
N LYS A 41 8.69 6.41 -6.07
CA LYS A 41 7.44 6.20 -6.82
C LYS A 41 6.27 5.75 -5.92
N MET A 42 6.52 4.90 -4.92
CA MET A 42 5.50 4.52 -3.94
C MET A 42 5.04 5.70 -3.09
N SER A 43 5.97 6.59 -2.72
CA SER A 43 5.67 7.80 -1.96
C SER A 43 4.79 8.77 -2.76
N GLU A 44 5.02 8.88 -4.06
CA GLU A 44 4.17 9.68 -4.95
C GLU A 44 2.74 9.16 -5.06
N ILE A 45 2.56 7.83 -5.06
CA ILE A 45 1.23 7.21 -5.01
C ILE A 45 0.59 7.42 -3.64
N ASN A 46 1.36 7.28 -2.55
CA ASN A 46 0.83 7.47 -1.20
C ASN A 46 0.22 8.87 -1.03
N ALA A 47 0.81 9.89 -1.67
CA ALA A 47 0.30 11.25 -1.65
C ALA A 47 -1.07 11.44 -2.34
N VAL A 48 -1.53 10.49 -3.16
CA VAL A 48 -2.83 10.58 -3.87
C VAL A 48 -3.82 9.50 -3.52
N VAL A 49 -3.42 8.49 -2.77
CA VAL A 49 -4.30 7.38 -2.44
C VAL A 49 -5.49 7.85 -1.59
N LEU A 50 -5.29 8.83 -0.70
CA LEU A 50 -6.36 9.43 0.11
C LEU A 50 -7.41 10.15 -0.76
N ASP A 51 -6.96 10.92 -1.75
CA ASP A 51 -7.87 11.57 -2.69
C ASP A 51 -8.63 10.54 -3.55
N ALA A 52 -7.98 9.41 -3.88
CA ALA A 52 -8.61 8.32 -4.63
C ALA A 52 -9.63 7.53 -3.78
N GLU A 53 -9.32 7.20 -2.53
CA GLU A 53 -10.24 6.53 -1.58
C GLU A 53 -11.50 7.40 -1.34
N GLU A 54 -11.34 8.72 -1.21
CA GLU A 54 -12.50 9.61 -1.05
C GLU A 54 -13.37 9.64 -2.34
N GLN A 55 -12.74 9.64 -3.52
CA GLN A 55 -13.47 9.61 -4.80
C GLN A 55 -14.13 8.26 -5.10
N GLN A 56 -13.64 7.16 -4.53
CA GLN A 56 -14.27 5.83 -4.62
C GLN A 56 -15.72 5.87 -4.12
N SER A 57 -16.00 6.67 -3.09
CA SER A 57 -17.35 6.86 -2.53
C SER A 57 -18.34 7.48 -3.51
N THR A 58 -17.87 8.08 -4.61
CA THR A 58 -18.69 8.67 -5.68
C THR A 58 -19.02 7.66 -6.79
N ASN A 59 -18.70 6.36 -6.62
CA ASN A 59 -19.00 5.26 -7.56
C ASN A 59 -18.36 5.42 -8.96
N ASN A 60 -17.16 6.03 -9.03
CA ASN A 60 -16.42 6.04 -10.29
C ASN A 60 -15.71 4.68 -10.51
N HIS A 61 -16.22 3.91 -11.47
CA HIS A 61 -15.67 2.59 -11.83
C HIS A 61 -14.18 2.65 -12.21
N GLN A 62 -13.71 3.76 -12.78
CA GLN A 62 -12.30 3.92 -13.15
C GLN A 62 -11.39 4.05 -11.93
N VAL A 63 -11.86 4.74 -10.88
CA VAL A 63 -11.12 4.87 -9.60
C VAL A 63 -11.07 3.53 -8.89
N GLN A 64 -12.15 2.75 -8.94
CA GLN A 64 -12.18 1.39 -8.37
C GLN A 64 -11.15 0.47 -9.05
N LEU A 65 -11.11 0.46 -10.40
CA LEU A 65 -10.11 -0.32 -11.15
C LEU A 65 -8.68 0.16 -10.86
N TRP A 66 -8.47 1.45 -10.65
CA TRP A 66 -7.17 1.99 -10.28
C TRP A 66 -6.73 1.52 -8.88
N LEU A 67 -7.63 1.56 -7.90
CA LEU A 67 -7.38 1.06 -6.54
C LEU A 67 -7.13 -0.46 -6.51
N GLU A 68 -7.82 -1.23 -7.37
CA GLU A 68 -7.58 -2.66 -7.52
C GLU A 68 -6.16 -2.95 -8.04
N LYS A 69 -5.75 -2.26 -9.11
CA LYS A 69 -4.37 -2.37 -9.61
C LYS A 69 -3.33 -1.90 -8.59
N LEU A 70 -3.65 -0.89 -7.79
CA LEU A 70 -2.80 -0.44 -6.71
C LEU A 70 -2.63 -1.55 -5.68
N LYS A 71 -3.72 -2.19 -5.26
CA LYS A 71 -3.68 -3.33 -4.35
C LYS A 71 -2.74 -4.44 -4.86
N ASP A 72 -2.89 -4.82 -6.13
CA ASP A 72 -2.02 -5.85 -6.74
C ASP A 72 -0.54 -5.45 -6.66
N ALA A 73 -0.21 -4.17 -6.89
CA ALA A 73 1.15 -3.67 -6.76
C ALA A 73 1.66 -3.68 -5.30
N LEU A 74 0.78 -3.50 -4.31
CA LEU A 74 1.16 -3.60 -2.90
C LEU A 74 1.42 -5.04 -2.48
N ASP A 75 0.61 -5.98 -2.97
CA ASP A 75 0.81 -7.41 -2.74
C ASP A 75 2.16 -7.86 -3.35
N ASP A 76 2.48 -7.44 -4.58
CA ASP A 76 3.80 -7.67 -5.22
C ASP A 76 4.98 -7.07 -4.41
N ALA A 77 4.76 -5.95 -3.72
CA ALA A 77 5.78 -5.29 -2.91
C ALA A 77 6.03 -6.00 -1.58
N ASP A 78 5.00 -6.56 -0.95
CA ASP A 78 5.17 -7.40 0.25
C ASP A 78 5.88 -8.72 -0.13
N ASP A 79 5.53 -9.32 -1.28
CA ASP A 79 6.25 -10.47 -1.85
C ASP A 79 7.75 -10.18 -2.09
N LEU A 80 8.08 -8.96 -2.55
CA LEU A 80 9.47 -8.52 -2.73
C LEU A 80 10.20 -8.45 -1.38
N LEU A 81 9.55 -7.95 -0.34
CA LEU A 81 10.12 -7.87 1.01
C LEU A 81 10.35 -9.25 1.62
N ASP A 82 9.44 -10.19 1.39
CA ASP A 82 9.60 -11.57 1.84
C ASP A 82 10.75 -12.29 1.13
N ASP A 83 10.96 -12.03 -0.16
CA ASP A 83 12.14 -12.51 -0.87
C ASP A 83 13.44 -11.94 -0.26
N PHE A 84 13.48 -10.65 0.12
CA PHE A 84 14.62 -10.07 0.82
C PHE A 84 14.88 -10.73 2.18
N ASN A 85 13.83 -10.90 3.00
CA ASN A 85 13.92 -11.55 4.31
C ASN A 85 14.43 -12.99 4.20
N THR A 86 13.91 -13.73 3.22
CA THR A 86 14.30 -15.12 2.95
C THR A 86 15.77 -15.21 2.60
N GLU A 87 16.28 -14.31 1.76
CA GLU A 87 17.68 -14.31 1.35
C GLU A 87 18.62 -13.86 2.47
N GLU A 88 18.24 -12.87 3.28
CA GLU A 88 19.00 -12.47 4.46
C GLU A 88 19.15 -13.64 5.45
N LEU A 89 18.05 -14.34 5.73
CA LEU A 89 18.06 -15.52 6.60
C LEU A 89 18.92 -16.65 5.99
N ARG A 90 18.80 -16.89 4.69
CA ARG A 90 19.59 -17.88 3.97
C ARG A 90 21.08 -17.59 4.06
N ARG A 91 21.50 -16.34 3.84
CA ARG A 91 22.91 -15.92 3.97
C ARG A 91 23.42 -16.11 5.39
N LYS A 92 22.60 -15.80 6.41
CA LYS A 92 22.96 -16.02 7.82
C LYS A 92 23.23 -17.50 8.10
N VAL A 93 22.30 -18.38 7.74
CA VAL A 93 22.43 -19.85 7.92
C VAL A 93 23.67 -20.40 7.18
N MET A 94 23.93 -19.92 5.95
CA MET A 94 25.09 -20.36 5.18
C MET A 94 26.42 -19.88 5.75
N THR A 95 26.46 -18.72 6.38
CA THR A 95 27.67 -18.13 6.97
C THR A 95 28.00 -18.74 8.33
N ASP A 96 26.98 -19.11 9.11
CA ASP A 96 27.14 -19.73 10.43
C ASP A 96 27.73 -21.15 10.34
N ASN A 97 27.50 -21.85 9.22
CA ASN A 97 28.03 -23.19 9.00
C ASN A 97 29.44 -23.13 8.38
N LYS A 98 30.46 -22.90 9.22
CA LYS A 98 31.90 -22.71 8.89
C LYS A 98 32.53 -23.72 7.89
N LYS A 99 31.85 -24.83 7.56
CA LYS A 99 32.33 -25.88 6.65
C LYS A 99 31.85 -25.74 5.19
N ALA A 100 30.95 -24.81 4.88
CA ALA A 100 30.52 -24.56 3.49
C ALA A 100 31.61 -23.77 2.75
N LYS A 101 32.46 -24.48 1.99
CA LYS A 101 33.48 -23.87 1.10
C LYS A 101 32.83 -22.77 0.25
N LYS A 102 33.40 -21.56 0.30
CA LYS A 102 33.02 -20.32 -0.41
C LYS A 102 32.62 -20.52 -1.89
N VAL A 103 33.21 -21.52 -2.55
CA VAL A 103 32.97 -21.89 -3.96
C VAL A 103 31.63 -22.61 -4.17
N ARG A 104 31.14 -23.37 -3.19
CA ARG A 104 29.85 -24.08 -3.27
C ARG A 104 28.64 -23.13 -3.14
N ILE A 105 28.86 -21.92 -2.62
CA ILE A 105 27.83 -20.88 -2.46
C ILE A 105 27.55 -20.20 -3.82
N PHE A 106 28.59 -19.97 -4.63
CA PHE A 106 28.47 -19.35 -5.95
C PHE A 106 27.93 -20.30 -7.04
N PHE A 107 28.29 -21.59 -7.00
CA PHE A 107 28.01 -22.55 -8.08
C PHE A 107 26.94 -23.62 -7.74
N SER A 108 26.26 -23.51 -6.60
CA SER A 108 25.09 -24.35 -6.29
C SER A 108 23.81 -23.76 -6.93
N SER A 109 22.69 -24.49 -6.90
CA SER A 109 21.33 -23.95 -7.16
C SER A 109 20.98 -22.73 -6.28
N SER A 110 21.84 -22.39 -5.32
CA SER A 110 21.93 -21.13 -4.58
C SER A 110 22.69 -20.01 -5.32
N ASN A 111 22.70 -19.98 -6.65
CA ASN A 111 23.48 -18.99 -7.42
C ASN A 111 23.04 -17.57 -7.03
N GLN A 112 23.91 -16.90 -6.26
CA GLN A 112 23.70 -15.56 -5.72
C GLN A 112 23.47 -14.52 -6.83
N LEU A 113 24.05 -14.73 -8.01
CA LEU A 113 23.84 -13.88 -9.19
C LEU A 113 22.47 -14.12 -9.83
N LEU A 114 22.01 -15.38 -9.91
CA LEU A 114 20.69 -15.68 -10.45
C LEU A 114 19.59 -15.06 -9.59
N PHE A 115 19.73 -15.15 -8.27
CA PHE A 115 18.83 -14.48 -7.34
C PHE A 115 18.89 -12.96 -7.50
N SER A 116 20.09 -12.39 -7.64
CA SER A 116 20.21 -10.94 -7.82
C SER A 116 19.52 -10.47 -9.11
N PHE A 117 19.70 -11.17 -10.22
CA PHE A 117 18.99 -10.85 -11.46
C PHE A 117 17.47 -10.97 -11.31
N LYS A 118 16.98 -12.00 -10.61
CA LYS A 118 15.55 -12.18 -10.32
C LYS A 118 14.99 -10.98 -9.52
N MET A 119 15.70 -10.56 -8.47
CA MET A 119 15.29 -9.44 -7.62
C MET A 119 15.32 -8.10 -8.36
N VAL A 120 16.38 -7.82 -9.13
CA VAL A 120 16.42 -6.62 -9.99
C VAL A 120 15.23 -6.61 -10.95
N GLY A 121 14.92 -7.76 -11.55
CA GLY A 121 13.76 -7.93 -12.42
C GLY A 121 12.45 -7.56 -11.73
N LYS A 122 12.21 -8.12 -10.53
CA LYS A 122 11.02 -7.83 -9.72
C LYS A 122 10.91 -6.35 -9.34
N ILE A 123 11.99 -5.73 -8.84
CA ILE A 123 12.01 -4.30 -8.49
C ILE A 123 11.66 -3.45 -9.70
N LYS A 124 12.23 -3.75 -10.87
CA LYS A 124 11.96 -3.02 -12.11
C LYS A 124 10.54 -3.22 -12.62
N GLU A 125 10.00 -4.42 -12.53
CA GLU A 125 8.61 -4.70 -12.92
C GLU A 125 7.63 -3.93 -12.03
N LEU A 126 7.81 -4.03 -10.71
CA LEU A 126 7.00 -3.32 -9.74
C LEU A 126 7.09 -1.80 -9.92
N GLY A 127 8.30 -1.28 -10.12
CA GLY A 127 8.52 0.13 -10.40
C GLY A 127 7.85 0.62 -11.70
N LYS A 128 7.65 -0.25 -12.70
CA LYS A 128 6.86 0.06 -13.91
C LYS A 128 5.35 0.04 -13.65
N ARG A 129 4.86 -0.92 -12.85
CA ARG A 129 3.44 -0.99 -12.47
C ARG A 129 3.01 0.27 -11.72
N ILE A 130 3.81 0.69 -10.74
CA ILE A 130 3.57 1.91 -9.95
C ILE A 130 3.68 3.17 -10.83
N GLU A 131 4.63 3.21 -11.77
CA GLU A 131 4.71 4.32 -12.73
C GLU A 131 3.48 4.40 -13.63
N ALA A 132 2.95 3.27 -14.10
CA ALA A 132 1.71 3.25 -14.88
C ALA A 132 0.53 3.79 -14.06
N LEU A 133 0.43 3.44 -12.77
CA LEU A 133 -0.58 3.99 -11.87
C LEU A 133 -0.44 5.51 -11.69
N ASN A 134 0.78 6.03 -11.66
CA ASN A 134 1.05 7.47 -11.55
C ASN A 134 0.71 8.23 -12.85
N VAL A 135 0.84 7.59 -14.02
CA VAL A 135 0.34 8.13 -15.29
C VAL A 135 -1.18 8.17 -15.29
N ASP A 136 -1.83 7.07 -14.87
CA ASP A 136 -3.29 6.98 -14.75
C ASP A 136 -3.86 8.06 -13.81
N LYS A 137 -3.16 8.39 -12.71
CA LYS A 137 -3.49 9.53 -11.81
C LYS A 137 -3.68 10.85 -12.57
N ARG A 138 -2.83 11.16 -13.56
CA ARG A 138 -2.94 12.41 -14.33
C ARG A 138 -4.22 12.47 -15.15
N ILE A 139 -4.72 11.31 -15.58
CA ILE A 139 -5.96 11.17 -16.33
C ILE A 139 -7.18 11.40 -15.42
N PHE A 140 -7.10 10.94 -14.17
CA PHE A 140 -8.19 11.06 -13.19
C PHE A 140 -8.26 12.42 -12.47
N ASN A 141 -7.32 13.34 -12.73
CA ASN A 141 -7.29 14.67 -12.12
C ASN A 141 -7.35 14.65 -10.57
N PHE A 142 -6.78 13.62 -9.92
CA PHE A 142 -6.76 13.53 -8.44
C PHE A 142 -6.22 14.81 -7.77
N THR A 143 -5.34 15.56 -8.46
CA THR A 143 -4.74 16.83 -8.00
C THR A 143 -5.55 18.12 -8.27
N ASN A 144 -6.64 18.10 -9.05
CA ASN A 144 -7.39 19.31 -9.40
C ASN A 144 -8.65 19.46 -8.54
N ARG A 145 -8.49 19.91 -7.29
CA ARG A 145 -9.59 20.45 -6.51
C ARG A 145 -9.42 21.96 -6.35
N THR A 146 -10.20 22.72 -7.11
CA THR A 146 -10.70 24.03 -6.63
C THR A 146 -11.50 23.77 -5.36
N PRO A 147 -11.37 24.61 -4.32
CA PRO A 147 -12.11 24.43 -3.07
C PRO A 147 -13.57 24.85 -3.30
N GLU A 148 -14.32 24.03 -4.03
CA GLU A 148 -15.78 24.14 -3.99
C GLU A 148 -16.21 23.69 -2.60
N GLN A 149 -16.86 24.63 -1.89
CA GLN A 149 -17.38 24.44 -0.54
C GLN A 149 -18.11 23.10 -0.43
N ARG A 150 -17.44 22.13 0.20
CA ARG A 150 -18.01 20.83 0.52
C ARG A 150 -19.12 21.04 1.54
N VAL A 151 -20.35 21.18 1.07
CA VAL A 151 -21.50 20.87 1.90
C VAL A 151 -21.50 19.36 2.06
N PHE A 152 -20.91 18.88 3.15
CA PHE A 152 -21.14 17.52 3.62
C PHE A 152 -22.65 17.36 3.82
N LYS A 153 -23.37 16.85 2.82
CA LYS A 153 -24.69 16.26 3.05
C LYS A 153 -24.45 14.91 3.72
N GLN A 154 -24.08 14.98 4.99
CA GLN A 154 -24.22 13.85 5.89
C GLN A 154 -25.67 13.38 5.76
N ARG A 155 -25.87 12.08 5.47
CA ARG A 155 -27.20 11.49 5.51
C ARG A 155 -27.72 11.72 6.93
N GLU A 156 -28.79 12.49 7.09
CA GLU A 156 -29.44 12.67 8.38
C GLU A 156 -29.94 11.29 8.85
N THR A 157 -29.15 10.62 9.68
CA THR A 157 -29.51 9.32 10.27
C THR A 157 -30.33 9.47 11.54
N HIS A 158 -30.67 10.70 11.92
CA HIS A 158 -31.36 10.97 13.17
C HIS A 158 -32.35 12.14 13.01
N SER A 159 -33.64 11.84 13.13
CA SER A 159 -34.67 12.85 13.38
C SER A 159 -34.65 13.17 14.87
N PHE A 160 -33.86 14.15 15.30
CA PHE A 160 -33.96 14.63 16.68
C PHE A 160 -35.22 15.49 16.77
N VAL A 161 -36.28 14.93 17.36
CA VAL A 161 -37.53 15.64 17.65
C VAL A 161 -37.50 16.04 19.13
N ARG A 162 -37.79 17.31 19.43
CA ARG A 162 -37.89 17.76 20.82
C ARG A 162 -39.16 17.16 21.43
N GLU A 163 -39.08 16.65 22.66
CA GLU A 163 -40.22 16.04 23.36
C GLU A 163 -41.42 17.00 23.46
N GLU A 164 -41.14 18.30 23.53
CA GLU A 164 -42.12 19.39 23.54
C GLU A 164 -42.93 19.54 22.22
N GLU A 165 -42.43 19.00 21.11
CA GLU A 165 -43.08 19.03 19.78
C GLU A 165 -43.91 17.76 19.50
N VAL A 166 -43.87 16.75 20.38
CA VAL A 166 -44.57 15.48 20.21
C VAL A 166 -45.88 15.52 20.99
N ILE A 167 -47.01 15.60 20.27
CA ILE A 167 -48.35 15.61 20.87
C ILE A 167 -49.07 14.30 20.55
N GLY A 168 -49.65 13.64 21.56
CA GLY A 168 -50.58 12.52 21.36
C GLY A 168 -49.98 11.12 21.45
N ARG A 169 -48.71 10.95 21.86
CA ARG A 169 -48.07 9.63 22.05
C ARG A 169 -47.92 9.22 23.52
N GLU A 170 -48.66 9.85 24.43
CA GLU A 170 -48.58 9.58 25.87
C GLU A 170 -49.09 8.18 26.24
N GLU A 171 -50.07 7.65 25.50
CA GLU A 171 -50.63 6.32 25.75
C GLU A 171 -49.63 5.21 25.34
N GLU A 172 -49.02 5.34 24.16
CA GLU A 172 -47.98 4.42 23.66
C GLU A 172 -46.74 4.42 24.57
N LYS A 173 -46.39 5.56 25.17
CA LYS A 173 -45.29 5.67 26.13
C LYS A 173 -45.56 4.88 27.42
N LYS A 174 -46.82 4.82 27.86
CA LYS A 174 -47.20 4.05 29.06
C LYS A 174 -47.21 2.55 28.80
N GLU A 175 -47.70 2.10 27.65
CA GLU A 175 -47.70 0.68 27.27
C GLU A 175 -46.28 0.08 27.15
N LEU A 176 -45.28 0.89 26.80
CA LEU A 176 -43.89 0.45 26.71
C LEU A 176 -43.13 0.45 28.05
N LEU A 177 -43.69 1.12 29.07
CA LEU A 177 -43.11 1.20 30.41
C LEU A 177 -43.75 0.22 31.39
N GLU A 178 -44.80 -0.50 30.96
CA GLU A 178 -45.46 -1.59 31.68
C GLU A 178 -44.88 -2.96 31.26
#